data_AF-Q6IV06-F1
#
_entry.id   AF-Q6IV06-F1
#
_cell.length_a   1.000
_cell.length_b   1.000
_cell.length_c   1.000
_cell.angle_alpha   90.00
_cell.angle_beta   90.00
_cell.angle_gamma   90.00
#
_symmetry.space_group_name_H-M   'P 1'
#
loop_
_entity.id
_entity.type
_entity.pdbx_description
1 polymer ?
#
loop_
_entity_poly.entity_id
_entity_poly.type
_entity_poly.pdbx_seq_one_letter_code
_entity_poly.pdbx_strand_id
1 'polypeptide(L)'
;WIYGGGWLAGSGNDDMQSPKFLLDHDVVLVTMNYRLGPLGFLSTQDAASPGNLGLKDQVHALRWVQENIKAFGGDPNSVTIFGECAG
;
A
#
# COMPACT_ATOMS: atom_id res chain seq x y z
N TRP A 1 -1.33 -5.64 -1.72
CA TRP A 1 -2.65 -5.27 -1.21
C TRP A 1 -2.57 -3.88 -0.61
N ILE A 2 -3.47 -2.99 -1.03
CA ILE A 2 -3.67 -1.69 -0.41
C ILE A 2 -5.01 -1.78 0.33
N TYR A 3 -5.00 -1.55 1.64
CA TYR A 3 -6.22 -1.65 2.45
C TYR A 3 -7.12 -0.42 2.26
N GLY A 4 -8.44 -0.64 2.38
CA GLY A 4 -9.48 0.39 2.34
C GLY A 4 -9.60 1.19 3.64
N GLY A 5 -10.81 1.66 3.97
CA GLY A 5 -11.06 2.47 5.17
C GLY A 5 -11.20 3.97 4.92
N GLY A 6 -11.60 4.34 3.69
CA GLY A 6 -12.03 5.69 3.34
C GLY A 6 -10.95 6.76 3.55
N TRP A 7 -9.68 6.38 3.47
CA TRP A 7 -8.52 7.25 3.75
C TRP A 7 -8.41 7.73 5.21
N LEU A 8 -9.22 7.18 6.13
CA LEU A 8 -9.32 7.64 7.52
C LEU A 8 -8.91 6.58 8.54
N ALA A 9 -9.03 5.29 8.18
CA ALA A 9 -8.79 4.17 9.09
C ALA A 9 -8.20 2.97 8.34
N GLY A 10 -7.82 1.94 9.09
CA GLY A 10 -7.28 0.68 8.57
C GLY A 10 -5.77 0.55 8.74
N SER A 11 -5.25 -0.63 8.41
CA SER A 11 -3.81 -0.89 8.37
C SER A 11 -3.51 -2.08 7.45
N GLY A 12 -2.24 -2.26 7.10
CA GLY A 12 -1.74 -3.39 6.34
C GLY A 12 -1.39 -4.63 7.18
N ASN A 13 -1.84 -4.70 8.44
CA ASN A 13 -1.64 -5.88 9.29
C ASN A 13 -2.63 -7.01 8.96
N ASP A 14 -2.49 -8.15 9.64
CA ASP A 14 -3.29 -9.36 9.43
C ASP A 14 -4.52 -9.47 10.34
N ASP A 15 -4.76 -8.50 11.24
CA ASP A 15 -5.88 -8.51 12.19
C ASP A 15 -7.25 -8.60 11.48
N MET A 16 -7.38 -7.91 10.34
CA MET A 16 -8.61 -7.87 9.54
C MET A 16 -8.51 -8.62 8.22
N GLN A 17 -7.29 -8.84 7.71
CA GLN A 17 -7.05 -9.43 6.39
C GLN A 17 -5.99 -10.53 6.51
N SER A 18 -6.45 -11.71 6.91
CA SER A 18 -5.59 -12.89 7.04
C SER A 18 -4.96 -13.25 5.68
N PRO A 19 -3.62 -13.41 5.61
CA PRO A 19 -2.95 -13.77 4.37
C PRO A 19 -3.09 -15.25 4.02
N LYS A 20 -3.59 -16.09 4.93
CA LYS A 20 -3.52 -17.56 4.87
C LYS A 20 -3.98 -18.15 3.54
N PHE A 21 -5.14 -17.69 3.04
CA PHE A 21 -5.68 -18.20 1.78
C PHE A 21 -4.78 -17.91 0.58
N LEU A 22 -4.14 -16.72 0.54
CA LEU A 22 -3.22 -16.38 -0.54
C LEU A 22 -1.89 -17.11 -0.41
N LEU A 23 -1.43 -17.37 0.81
CA LEU A 23 -0.17 -18.08 1.07
C LEU A 23 -0.23 -19.59 0.80
N ASP A 24 -1.41 -20.15 0.51
CA ASP A 24 -1.56 -21.50 -0.03
C ASP A 24 -1.17 -21.58 -1.53
N HIS A 25 -0.92 -20.44 -2.18
CA HIS A 25 -0.49 -20.34 -3.56
C HIS A 25 0.97 -19.87 -3.66
N ASP A 26 1.63 -20.16 -4.78
CA ASP A 26 3.01 -19.73 -5.05
C ASP A 26 3.05 -18.25 -5.46
N VAL A 27 2.86 -17.38 -4.47
CA VAL A 27 2.83 -15.93 -4.61
C VAL A 27 3.57 -15.24 -3.47
N VAL A 28 4.16 -14.08 -3.75
CA VAL A 28 4.67 -13.18 -2.71
C VAL A 28 3.61 -12.12 -2.42
N LEU A 29 3.04 -12.16 -1.22
CA LEU A 29 2.09 -11.15 -0.77
C LEU A 29 2.82 -9.99 -0.10
N VAL A 30 2.58 -8.77 -0.61
CA VAL A 30 3.04 -7.52 0.01
C VAL A 30 1.83 -6.72 0.50
N THR A 31 1.85 -6.35 1.78
CA THR A 31 0.95 -5.37 2.39
C THR A 31 1.75 -4.17 2.87
N MET A 32 1.11 -3.03 3.07
CA MET A 32 1.79 -1.79 3.44
C MET A 32 0.87 -0.86 4.21
N ASN A 33 1.47 0.02 5.01
CA ASN A 33 0.81 1.16 5.62
C ASN A 33 1.01 2.41 4.76
N TYR A 34 -0.01 3.27 4.72
CA TYR A 34 0.09 4.62 4.16
C TYR A 34 -0.55 5.62 5.13
N ARG A 35 -0.11 6.88 5.09
CA ARG A 35 -0.65 7.90 6.00
C ARG A 35 -2.14 8.11 5.75
N LEU A 36 -2.90 8.27 6.85
CA LEU A 36 -4.34 8.43 6.87
C LEU A 36 -4.75 9.84 7.34
N GLY A 37 -6.00 10.20 7.08
CA GLY A 37 -6.63 11.44 7.52
C GLY A 37 -5.84 12.69 7.12
N PRO A 38 -5.87 13.75 7.95
CA PRO A 38 -5.12 14.97 7.68
C PRO A 38 -3.60 14.73 7.51
N LEU A 39 -3.02 13.74 8.20
CA LEU A 39 -1.58 13.44 8.08
C LEU A 39 -1.20 12.91 6.70
N GLY A 40 -2.13 12.25 6.00
CA GLY A 40 -1.93 11.73 4.64
C GLY A 40 -2.49 12.65 3.55
N PHE A 41 -3.53 13.42 3.84
CA PHE A 41 -4.36 14.04 2.79
C PHE A 41 -4.64 15.52 3.00
N LEU A 42 -4.07 16.18 4.03
CA LEU A 42 -4.15 17.63 4.15
C LEU A 42 -3.49 18.32 2.95
N SER A 43 -4.19 19.27 2.36
CA SER A 43 -3.66 20.16 1.33
C SER A 43 -3.96 21.61 1.65
N THR A 44 -2.94 22.46 1.50
CA THR A 44 -3.08 23.94 1.53
C THR A 44 -3.28 24.51 0.12
N GLN A 45 -3.34 23.65 -0.91
CA GLN A 45 -3.45 24.02 -2.33
C GLN A 45 -2.30 24.92 -2.84
N ASP A 46 -1.15 24.86 -2.16
CA ASP A 46 0.09 25.53 -2.52
C ASP A 46 1.29 24.56 -2.39
N ALA A 47 2.51 25.09 -2.58
CA ALA A 47 3.72 24.30 -2.50
C ALA A 47 4.09 23.84 -1.08
N ALA A 48 3.53 24.45 -0.03
CA ALA A 48 3.87 24.11 1.35
C ALA A 48 3.26 22.77 1.77
N SER A 49 2.00 22.50 1.36
CA SER A 49 1.37 21.19 1.49
C SER A 49 0.51 20.88 0.25
N PRO A 50 1.11 20.30 -0.82
CA PRO A 50 0.39 20.01 -2.05
C PRO A 50 -0.62 18.87 -1.93
N GLY A 51 -0.68 18.19 -0.77
CA GLY A 51 -1.58 17.07 -0.52
C GLY A 51 -1.09 15.72 -1.07
N ASN A 52 -1.97 14.73 -0.93
CA ASN A 52 -1.81 13.35 -1.41
C ASN A 52 -0.54 12.66 -0.89
N LEU A 53 -0.13 12.98 0.34
CA LEU A 53 1.02 12.36 0.99
C LEU A 53 0.80 10.85 1.19
N GLY A 54 -0.43 10.42 1.52
CA GLY A 54 -0.79 9.00 1.58
C GLY A 54 -0.63 8.26 0.24
N LEU A 55 -1.02 8.90 -0.87
CA LEU A 55 -0.78 8.32 -2.21
C LEU A 55 0.71 8.29 -2.57
N LYS A 56 1.48 9.30 -2.13
CA LYS A 56 2.94 9.31 -2.31
C LYS A 56 3.62 8.21 -1.50
N ASP A 57 3.10 7.87 -0.32
CA ASP A 57 3.57 6.70 0.44
C ASP A 57 3.32 5.41 -0.36
N GLN A 58 2.15 5.28 -0.98
CA GLN A 58 1.84 4.15 -1.86
C GLN A 58 2.82 4.04 -3.03
N VAL A 59 3.09 5.15 -3.74
CA VAL A 59 4.10 5.18 -4.81
C VAL A 59 5.48 4.78 -4.30
N HIS A 60 5.87 5.25 -3.11
CA HIS A 60 7.17 4.91 -2.53
C HIS A 60 7.31 3.43 -2.22
N ALA A 61 6.29 2.78 -1.66
CA ALA A 61 6.41 1.34 -1.42
C ALA A 61 6.27 0.52 -2.70
N LEU A 62 5.53 0.97 -3.72
CA LEU A 62 5.54 0.32 -5.03
C LEU A 62 6.94 0.37 -5.69
N ARG A 63 7.66 1.48 -5.54
CA ARG A 63 9.07 1.57 -5.94
C ARG A 63 9.95 0.63 -5.14
N TRP A 64 9.73 0.57 -3.82
CA TRP A 64 10.44 -0.40 -2.97
C TRP A 64 10.18 -1.85 -3.44
N VAL A 65 8.95 -2.21 -3.78
CA VAL A 65 8.63 -3.53 -4.35
C VAL A 65 9.41 -3.75 -5.65
N GLN A 66 9.40 -2.80 -6.58
CA GLN A 66 10.14 -2.91 -7.84
C GLN A 66 11.65 -3.13 -7.63
N GLU A 67 12.24 -2.43 -6.67
CA GLU A 67 13.68 -2.49 -6.39
C GLU A 67 14.09 -3.73 -5.57
N ASN A 68 13.19 -4.27 -4.73
CA ASN A 68 13.57 -5.22 -3.68
C ASN A 68 12.86 -6.58 -3.75
N ILE A 69 11.71 -6.72 -4.42
CA ILE A 69 10.88 -7.93 -4.31
C ILE A 69 11.59 -9.21 -4.78
N LYS A 70 12.58 -9.06 -5.67
CA LYS A 70 13.43 -10.17 -6.13
C LYS A 70 14.18 -10.85 -4.98
N ALA A 71 14.57 -10.12 -3.93
CA ALA A 71 15.24 -10.68 -2.76
C ALA A 71 14.32 -11.58 -1.91
N PHE A 72 13.00 -11.46 -2.09
CA PHE A 72 11.97 -12.23 -1.40
C PHE A 72 11.37 -13.34 -2.29
N GLY A 73 11.96 -13.60 -3.45
CA GLY A 73 11.49 -14.63 -4.39
C GLY A 73 10.39 -14.15 -5.36
N GLY A 74 10.02 -12.87 -5.36
CA GLY A 74 9.05 -12.33 -6.32
C GLY A 74 9.67 -11.88 -7.64
N ASP A 75 8.84 -11.74 -8.67
CA ASP A 75 9.24 -11.19 -9.97
C ASP A 75 8.80 -9.70 -10.09
N PRO A 76 9.72 -8.73 -10.16
CA PRO A 76 9.36 -7.32 -10.32
C PRO A 76 8.61 -7.02 -11.62
N ASN A 77 8.69 -7.87 -12.65
CA ASN A 77 7.94 -7.70 -13.90
C ASN A 77 6.52 -8.30 -13.85
N SER A 78 6.15 -8.99 -12.77
CA SER A 78 4.87 -9.67 -12.61
C SER A 78 4.19 -9.23 -11.30
N VAL A 79 4.04 -7.92 -11.13
CA VAL A 79 3.40 -7.32 -9.95
C VAL A 79 1.93 -7.01 -10.23
N THR A 80 1.03 -7.57 -9.42
CA THR A 80 -0.40 -7.23 -9.43
C THR A 80 -0.73 -6.31 -8.26
N ILE A 81 -1.25 -5.12 -8.56
CA ILE A 81 -1.77 -4.18 -7.55
C ILE A 81 -3.26 -4.44 -7.39
N PHE A 82 -3.71 -4.58 -6.14
CA PHE A 82 -5.11 -4.81 -5.80
C PHE A 82 -5.42 -4.20 -4.43
N GLY A 83 -6.68 -3.79 -4.25
CA GLY A 83 -7.21 -3.09 -3.08
C GLY A 83 -8.73 -3.21 -2.99
N GLU A 84 -9.30 -2.75 -1.88
CA GLU A 84 -10.74 -2.67 -1.64
C GLU A 84 -11.14 -1.29 -1.15
N CYS A 85 -12.30 -0.82 -1.61
CA CYS A 85 -12.85 0.50 -1.30
C CYS A 85 -11.89 1.66 -1.65
N ALA A 86 -11.16 2.18 -0.66
CA ALA A 86 -10.19 3.25 -0.86
C ALA A 86 -8.82 2.74 -1.32
N GLY A 87 -8.58 1.43 -1.25
CA GLY A 87 -7.33 0.78 -1.65
C GLY A 87 -7.21 0.53 -3.14
#